data_AF-A0A2H5YD70-F1
#
_entry.id   AF-A0A2H5YD70-F1
#
_cell.length_a   1.000
_cell.length_b   1.000
_cell.length_c   1.000
_cell.angle_alpha   90.00
_cell.angle_beta   90.00
_cell.angle_gamma   90.00
#
_symmetry.space_group_name_H-M   'P 1'
#
loop_
_entity.id
_entity.type
_entity.pdbx_description
1 polymer ?
#
loop_
_entity_poly.entity_id
_entity_poly.type
_entity_poly.pdbx_seq_one_letter_code
_entity_poly.pdbx_strand_id
1 'polypeptide(L)' 'MVSYFEWTQNIQQFRWDEEQVNLELYKVMTRATRNVVETARMYQVDLRQAAYIIGVSRVARAIQLRGFV' A
#
# COMPACT_ATOMS: atom_id res chain seq x y z
N MET A 1 0.19 -8.20 -3.75
CA MET A 1 0.53 -8.23 -2.30
C MET A 1 1.32 -9.48 -1.95
N VAL A 2 0.80 -10.69 -2.19
CA VAL A 2 1.54 -11.93 -1.94
C VAL A 2 2.84 -12.02 -2.75
N SER A 3 2.85 -11.60 -4.03
CA SER A 3 4.09 -11.54 -4.84
C SER A 3 5.15 -10.57 -4.28
N TYR A 4 4.73 -9.52 -3.56
CA TYR A 4 5.67 -8.62 -2.88
C TYR A 4 6.26 -9.27 -1.63
N PHE A 5 5.45 -10.03 -0.89
CA PHE A 5 5.93 -10.82 0.25
C PHE A 5 6.88 -11.92 -0.20
N GLU A 6 6.58 -12.60 -1.32
CA GLU A 6 7.46 -13.59 -1.92
C GLU A 6 8.82 -12.97 -2.29
N TRP A 7 8.82 -11.81 -2.96
CA TRP A 7 10.06 -11.09 -3.26
C TRP A 7 10.86 -10.73 -2.00
N THR A 8 10.19 -10.27 -0.94
CA THR A 8 10.84 -9.93 0.34
C THR A 8 11.44 -11.17 1.01
N GLN A 9 10.69 -12.28 1.03
CA GLN A 9 11.13 -13.57 1.58
C GLN A 9 12.33 -14.13 0.81
N ASN A 10 12.34 -13.98 -0.52
CA ASN A 10 13.47 -14.42 -1.37
C ASN A 10 14.76 -13.67 -1.03
N ILE A 11 14.69 -12.37 -0.71
CA ILE A 11 15.86 -11.59 -0.28
C ILE A 11 16.37 -12.04 1.08
N GLN A 12 15.46 -12.37 2.01
CA GLN A 12 15.82 -12.79 3.37
C GLN A 12 16.19 -14.27 3.47
N GLN A 13 16.04 -15.04 2.39
CA GLN A 13 16.16 -16.51 2.34
C GLN A 13 15.37 -17.23 3.45
N PHE A 14 14.25 -16.64 3.87
CA PHE A 14 13.38 -17.17 4.91
C PHE A 14 11.94 -17.16 4.42
N ARG A 15 11.27 -18.31 4.56
CA ARG A 15 9.88 -18.47 4.14
C ARG A 15 8.95 -18.39 5.34
N TRP A 16 7.83 -17.71 5.15
CA TRP A 16 6.74 -17.69 6.11
C TRP A 16 5.79 -18.85 5.86
N ASP A 17 5.11 -19.30 6.91
CA ASP A 17 3.95 -20.16 6.75
C ASP A 17 2.74 -19.36 6.20
N GLU A 18 1.71 -20.09 5.78
CA GLU A 18 0.51 -19.51 5.21
C GLU A 18 -0.23 -18.59 6.20
N GLU A 19 -0.26 -18.96 7.49
CA GLU A 19 -0.92 -18.17 8.54
C GLU A 19 -0.27 -16.80 8.68
N GLN A 20 1.06 -16.76 8.70
CA GLN A 20 1.85 -15.53 8.77
C GLN A 20 1.66 -14.67 7.52
N VAL A 21 1.64 -15.27 6.33
CA VAL A 21 1.34 -14.54 5.07
C VAL A 21 -0.05 -13.91 5.12
N ASN A 22 -1.06 -14.67 5.57
CA ASN A 22 -2.43 -14.18 5.67
C ASN A 22 -2.59 -13.09 6.73
N LEU A 23 -1.91 -13.21 7.87
CA LEU A 23 -1.90 -12.21 8.93
C LEU A 23 -1.31 -10.88 8.41
N GLU A 24 -0.16 -10.93 7.73
CA GLU A 24 0.47 -9.74 7.18
C GLU A 24 -0.35 -9.13 6.03
N LEU A 25 -0.96 -9.97 5.18
CA LEU A 25 -1.88 -9.51 4.16
C LEU A 25 -3.07 -8.77 4.77
N TYR A 26 -3.70 -9.33 5.80
CA TYR A 26 -4.83 -8.72 6.50
C TYR A 26 -4.48 -7.36 7.09
N LYS A 27 -3.31 -7.25 7.75
CA LYS A 27 -2.82 -5.97 8.31
C LYS A 27 -2.66 -4.91 7.23
N VAL A 28 -2.02 -5.25 6.11
CA VAL A 28 -1.78 -4.27 5.04
C VAL A 28 -3.07 -3.86 4.33
N MET A 29 -3.95 -4.81 4.04
CA MET A 29 -5.23 -4.53 3.38
C MET A 29 -6.16 -3.70 4.27
N THR A 30 -6.27 -4.03 5.56
CA THR A 30 -7.07 -3.26 6.52
C THR A 30 -6.60 -1.81 6.60
N ARG A 31 -5.28 -1.59 6.68
CA ARG A 31 -4.70 -0.24 6.68
C ARG A 31 -4.96 0.48 5.36
N ALA A 32 -4.80 -0.20 4.22
CA ALA A 32 -5.04 0.40 2.91
C ALA A 32 -6.50 0.85 2.76
N THR A 33 -7.46 0.01 3.11
CA THR A 33 -8.88 0.33 3.07
C THR A 33 -9.22 1.51 3.98
N ARG A 34 -8.70 1.53 5.22
CA ARG A 34 -8.88 2.66 6.14
C ARG A 34 -8.39 3.97 5.53
N ASN A 35 -7.18 3.98 4.96
CA ASN A 35 -6.63 5.18 4.33
C ASN A 35 -7.48 5.68 3.15
N VAL A 36 -8.04 4.76 2.35
CA VAL A 36 -8.95 5.12 1.23
C VAL A 36 -10.22 5.79 1.77
N VAL A 37 -10.85 5.21 2.79
CA VAL A 37 -12.06 5.77 3.41
C VAL A 37 -11.79 7.14 4.04
N GLU A 38 -10.68 7.29 4.76
CA GLU A 38 -10.29 8.57 5.35
C GLU A 38 -10.02 9.64 4.29
N THR A 39 -9.31 9.28 3.22
CA THR A 39 -9.05 10.19 2.09
C THR A 39 -10.33 10.58 1.37
N ALA A 40 -11.24 9.62 1.12
CA ALA A 40 -12.53 9.89 0.51
C ALA A 40 -13.34 10.91 1.33
N ARG A 41 -13.35 10.76 2.66
CA ARG A 41 -14.01 11.71 3.57
C ARG A 41 -13.33 13.07 3.58
N MET A 42 -11.99 13.11 3.63
CA MET A 42 -11.20 14.33 3.66
C MET A 42 -11.39 15.19 2.42
N TYR A 43 -11.39 14.57 1.24
CA TYR A 43 -11.52 15.27 -0.05
C TYR A 43 -12.96 15.30 -0.58
N GLN A 44 -13.93 14.71 0.13
CA GLN A 44 -15.32 14.57 -0.27
C GLN A 44 -15.50 13.96 -1.67
N VAL A 45 -14.76 12.89 -1.95
CA VAL A 45 -14.77 12.16 -3.22
C VAL A 45 -15.21 10.71 -3.04
N ASP A 46 -15.50 10.03 -4.14
CA ASP A 46 -15.77 8.59 -4.09
C ASP A 46 -14.51 7.78 -3.75
N LEU A 47 -14.70 6.52 -3.33
CA LEU A 47 -13.60 5.64 -2.90
C LEU A 47 -12.59 5.35 -4.03
N ARG A 48 -13.04 5.34 -5.29
CA ARG A 48 -12.16 5.10 -6.44
C ARG A 48 -11.26 6.31 -6.65
N GLN A 49 -11.81 7.52 -6.63
CA GLN A 49 -11.04 8.76 -6.71
C GLN A 49 -10.05 8.87 -5.54
N ALA A 50 -10.47 8.56 -4.32
CA ALA A 50 -9.59 8.53 -3.16
C ALA A 50 -8.41 7.55 -3.32
N ALA A 51 -8.66 6.36 -3.87
CA ALA A 51 -7.60 5.40 -4.16
C ALA A 51 -6.59 5.94 -5.19
N TYR A 52 -7.06 6.62 -6.23
CA TYR A 52 -6.19 7.30 -7.20
C TYR A 52 -5.37 8.42 -6.56
N ILE A 53 -6.00 9.27 -5.73
CA ILE A 53 -5.30 10.34 -4.99
C ILE A 53 -4.15 9.76 -4.18
N ILE A 54 -4.39 8.68 -3.41
CA ILE A 54 -3.34 8.03 -2.61
C ILE A 54 -2.22 7.48 -3.52
N GLY A 55 -2.58 6.81 -4.61
CA GLY A 55 -1.62 6.20 -5.53
C GLY A 55 -0.69 7.23 -6.18
N VAL A 56 -1.28 8.28 -6.76
CA VAL A 56 -0.52 9.35 -7.45
C VAL A 56 0.29 10.18 -6.45
N SER A 57 -0.28 10.53 -5.29
CA SER A 57 0.42 11.35 -4.29
C SER A 57 1.69 10.69 -3.78
N ARG A 58 1.70 9.36 -3.64
CA ARG A 58 2.90 8.61 -3.24
C ARG A 58 4.02 8.70 -4.27
N VAL A 59 3.68 8.56 -5.55
CA VAL A 59 4.66 8.65 -6.65
C VAL A 59 5.16 10.09 -6.80
N ALA A 60 4.25 11.07 -6.80
CA ALA A 60 4.60 12.49 -6.89
C ALA A 60 5.55 12.90 -5.76
N ARG A 61 5.28 12.49 -4.52
CA ARG A 61 6.17 12.74 -3.38
C ARG A 61 7.54 12.11 -3.54
N ALA A 62 7.62 10.87 -4.06
CA ALA A 62 8.90 10.20 -4.31
C ALA A 62 9.73 10.91 -5.40
N ILE A 63 9.06 11.43 -6.44
CA ILE A 63 9.70 12.21 -7.51
C ILE A 63 10.25 13.54 -6.96
N GLN A 64 9.44 14.27 -6.19
CA GLN A 64 9.86 15.52 -5.54
C GLN A 64 11.06 15.32 -4.62
N LEU A 65 11.06 14.27 -3.79
CA LEU A 65 12.19 13.97 -2.90
C LEU A 65 13.49 13.62 -3.64
N ARG A 66 13.39 13.16 -4.89
CA ARG A 66 14.56 12.87 -5.73
C ARG A 66 15.04 14.08 -6.55
N GLY A 67 14.35 15.22 -6.49
CA GLY A 67 14.74 16.47 -7.15
C GLY A 67 14.52 16.48 -8.67
N PHE A 68 13.66 15.60 -9.18
CA PHE A 68 13.33 15.58 -10.62
C PHE A 68 12.33 16.66 -11.04
N VAL A 69 11.70 17.33 -10.07
CA VAL A 69 10.75 18.45 -10.24
C VAL A 69 11.02 19.48 -9.17
#